data_AF-A0AAX0S8B6-F1
#
_entry.id   AF-A0AAX0S8B6-F1
#
_cell.length_a   1.000
_cell.length_b   1.000
_cell.length_c   1.000
_cell.angle_alpha   90.00
_cell.angle_beta   90.00
_cell.angle_gamma   90.00
#
_symmetry.space_group_name_H-M   'P 1'
#
loop_
_entity.id
_entity.type
_entity.pdbx_description
1 polymer ?
#
loop_
_entity_poly.entity_id
_entity_poly.type
_entity_poly.pdbx_seq_one_letter_code
_entity_poly.pdbx_strand_id
1 'polypeptide(L)'
;MAIEEQKNKRISVFDRIIGFMPKLYVIGTILIFVYTLVAMALLGIQTWKEPDKVVNPVNTQNPAISEGFEHTLITLIIEPIVTSEFYQIIFNTLFLYLVWILLFLLAPIAFYRLKHFKFFNIEIEIEKQDAAVFEVFSVSSSKMKFAAYLTSEEFQLEISEEIANSKDFKAPLIYTLDSTIEFYSNQLGLDFTYEIYNLNQFKKAKLPKSIKSMLDKSIQTGDPCITNKSNSDSEYYKNFLLHYYENLDGKFVTVLSSYQTEFDTFDKSLIKILHNVIYDYYLQYNYIYDVTLTMVKNEEISYNK
;
A
#
# COMPACT_ATOMS: atom_id res chain seq x y z
N MET A 1 9.63 -36.73 2.53
CA MET A 1 10.79 -36.13 3.23
C MET A 1 10.58 -34.61 3.42
N ALA A 2 9.39 -34.22 3.89
CA ALA A 2 8.93 -32.82 3.91
C ALA A 2 8.34 -32.41 5.27
N ILE A 3 8.64 -33.17 6.34
CA ILE A 3 8.08 -32.93 7.68
C ILE A 3 9.19 -32.55 8.69
N GLU A 4 10.47 -32.71 8.37
CA GLU A 4 11.56 -32.42 9.33
C GLU A 4 12.23 -31.04 9.16
N GLU A 5 11.93 -30.28 8.11
CA GLU A 5 12.58 -28.98 7.88
C GLU A 5 11.94 -27.77 8.62
N GLN A 6 10.84 -27.97 9.35
CA GLN A 6 10.20 -26.88 10.11
C GLN A 6 10.77 -26.66 11.52
N LYS A 7 11.72 -27.46 11.99
CA LYS A 7 12.10 -27.48 13.42
C LYS A 7 13.26 -26.55 13.81
N ASN A 8 13.77 -25.70 12.92
CA ASN A 8 14.94 -24.86 13.25
C ASN A 8 14.80 -23.38 12.85
N LYS A 9 13.59 -22.81 12.93
CA LYS A 9 13.47 -21.35 13.10
C LYS A 9 13.82 -21.04 14.56
N ARG A 10 15.03 -20.52 14.79
CA ARG A 10 15.31 -19.81 16.05
C ARG A 10 14.35 -18.64 16.11
N ILE A 11 13.27 -18.78 16.87
CA ILE A 11 12.31 -17.70 17.12
C ILE A 11 13.11 -16.58 17.80
N SER A 12 13.26 -15.47 17.10
CA SER A 12 13.95 -14.29 17.62
C SER A 12 13.20 -13.82 18.87
N VAL A 13 13.94 -13.39 19.90
CA VAL A 13 13.36 -12.88 21.15
C VAL A 13 12.41 -11.70 20.86
N PHE A 14 12.63 -11.01 19.74
CA PHE A 14 11.80 -9.90 19.27
C PHE A 14 10.43 -10.34 18.74
N ASP A 15 10.33 -11.44 17.99
CA ASP A 15 9.05 -12.03 17.57
C ASP A 15 8.19 -12.40 18.77
N ARG A 16 8.86 -12.87 19.84
CA ARG A 16 8.20 -13.19 21.11
C ARG A 16 7.73 -11.94 21.84
N ILE A 17 8.45 -10.82 21.75
CA ILE A 17 8.07 -9.52 22.32
C ILE A 17 6.93 -8.88 21.53
N ILE A 18 6.98 -8.90 20.19
CA ILE A 18 5.90 -8.42 19.31
C ILE A 18 4.64 -9.25 19.51
N GLY A 19 4.76 -10.58 19.56
CA GLY A 19 3.63 -11.46 19.87
C GLY A 19 3.08 -11.29 21.29
N PHE A 20 3.86 -10.69 22.19
CA PHE A 20 3.45 -10.37 23.56
C PHE A 20 2.87 -8.95 23.71
N MET A 21 3.16 -8.01 22.80
CA MET A 21 2.62 -6.64 22.84
C MET A 21 1.08 -6.60 22.89
N PRO A 22 0.33 -7.33 22.03
CA PRO A 22 -1.13 -7.35 22.12
C PRO A 22 -1.63 -7.88 23.47
N LYS A 23 -0.92 -8.85 24.06
CA LYS A 23 -1.26 -9.40 25.37
C LYS A 23 -0.99 -8.40 26.48
N LEU A 24 0.13 -7.68 26.43
CA LEU A 24 0.47 -6.64 27.41
C LEU A 24 -0.50 -5.45 27.32
N TYR A 25 -0.92 -5.07 26.11
CA TYR A 25 -1.96 -4.07 25.90
C TYR A 25 -3.27 -4.47 26.58
N VAL A 26 -3.75 -5.70 26.33
CA VAL A 26 -4.99 -6.24 26.93
C VAL A 26 -4.87 -6.36 28.45
N ILE A 27 -3.73 -6.80 28.98
CA ILE A 27 -3.51 -6.88 30.43
C ILE A 27 -3.58 -5.48 31.05
N GLY A 28 -2.94 -4.49 30.43
CA GLY A 28 -2.99 -3.11 30.93
C GLY A 28 -4.38 -2.49 30.89
N THR A 29 -5.15 -2.74 29.83
CA THR A 29 -6.53 -2.23 29.76
C THR A 29 -7.44 -2.88 30.80
N ILE A 30 -7.24 -4.18 31.08
CA ILE A 30 -7.94 -4.88 32.17
C ILE A 30 -7.53 -4.30 33.53
N LEU A 31 -6.25 -4.01 33.77
CA LEU A 31 -5.78 -3.43 35.02
C LEU A 31 -6.39 -2.03 35.27
N ILE A 32 -6.43 -1.18 34.24
CA ILE A 32 -7.07 0.14 34.33
C ILE A 32 -8.56 -0.01 34.64
N PHE A 33 -9.24 -0.97 34.01
CA PHE A 33 -10.65 -1.25 34.25
C PHE A 33 -10.92 -1.72 35.69
N VAL A 34 -10.13 -2.68 36.17
CA VAL A 34 -10.24 -3.21 37.54
C VAL A 34 -9.95 -2.11 38.57
N TYR A 35 -8.92 -1.30 38.35
CA TYR A 35 -8.63 -0.13 39.17
C TYR A 35 -9.85 0.80 39.29
N THR A 36 -10.51 1.08 38.18
CA THR A 36 -11.70 1.94 38.14
C THR A 36 -12.85 1.34 38.93
N LEU A 37 -13.10 0.04 38.77
CA LEU A 37 -14.15 -0.67 39.53
C LEU A 37 -13.88 -0.66 41.03
N VAL A 38 -12.63 -0.88 41.45
CA VAL A 38 -12.25 -0.85 42.87
C VAL A 38 -12.39 0.56 43.43
N ALA A 39 -11.95 1.59 42.70
CA ALA A 39 -12.09 2.99 43.12
C ALA A 39 -13.57 3.40 43.27
N MET A 40 -14.42 3.03 42.30
CA MET A 40 -15.86 3.28 42.38
C MET A 40 -16.52 2.51 43.53
N ALA A 41 -16.12 1.26 43.78
CA ALA A 41 -16.64 0.46 44.88
C ALA A 41 -16.24 1.02 46.25
N LEU A 42 -14.99 1.48 46.40
CA LEU A 42 -14.51 2.12 47.63
C LEU A 42 -15.27 3.43 47.90
N LEU A 43 -15.48 4.25 46.87
CA LEU A 43 -16.28 5.47 46.98
C LEU A 43 -17.74 5.16 47.34
N GLY A 44 -18.34 4.13 46.75
CA GLY A 44 -19.68 3.66 47.11
C GLY A 44 -19.78 3.17 48.56
N ILE A 45 -18.77 2.43 49.05
CA ILE A 45 -18.71 1.96 50.44
C ILE A 45 -18.50 3.13 51.42
N GLN A 46 -17.67 4.12 51.08
CA GLN A 46 -17.46 5.32 51.88
C GLN A 46 -18.73 6.16 51.96
N THR A 47 -19.41 6.35 50.83
CA THR A 47 -20.71 7.05 50.76
C THR A 47 -21.79 6.38 51.59
N TRP A 48 -21.77 5.04 51.67
CA TRP A 48 -22.69 4.28 52.51
C TRP A 48 -22.35 4.39 54.00
N LYS A 49 -21.06 4.37 54.38
CA LYS A 49 -20.62 4.35 55.78
C LYS A 49 -20.62 5.71 56.46
N GLU A 50 -20.40 6.79 55.72
CA GLU A 50 -20.38 8.15 56.25
C GLU A 50 -21.29 9.09 55.42
N PRO A 51 -22.63 8.93 55.50
CA PRO A 51 -23.57 9.71 54.69
C PRO A 51 -23.50 11.22 54.95
N ASP A 52 -23.02 11.64 56.13
CA ASP A 52 -22.94 13.05 56.53
C ASP A 52 -21.67 13.78 56.06
N LYS A 53 -20.69 13.07 55.49
CA LYS A 53 -19.44 13.67 54.97
C LYS A 53 -19.35 13.68 53.45
N VAL A 54 -20.21 12.92 52.77
CA VAL A 54 -20.21 12.88 51.31
C VAL A 54 -21.14 13.97 50.80
N VAL A 55 -20.52 15.07 50.36
CA VAL A 55 -21.14 16.07 49.50
C VAL A 55 -21.89 15.32 48.39
N ASN A 56 -23.21 15.46 48.36
CA ASN A 56 -24.11 14.79 47.42
C ASN A 56 -23.46 14.69 46.01
N PRO A 57 -23.53 13.53 45.31
CA PRO A 57 -23.07 13.43 43.93
C PRO A 57 -23.83 14.39 42.98
N VAL A 58 -24.92 14.99 43.46
CA VAL A 58 -25.65 16.10 42.85
C VAL A 58 -25.89 17.16 43.93
N ASN A 59 -24.84 17.86 44.38
CA ASN A 59 -25.05 19.06 45.16
C ASN A 59 -25.34 20.20 44.19
N THR A 60 -26.62 20.48 43.97
CA THR A 60 -27.11 21.80 43.57
C THR A 60 -26.85 22.77 44.73
N GLN A 61 -25.58 23.03 45.03
CA GLN A 61 -25.23 24.25 45.72
C GLN A 61 -25.44 25.34 44.69
N ASN A 62 -26.61 26.01 44.73
CA ASN A 62 -26.67 27.37 44.22
C ASN A 62 -25.52 28.11 44.91
N PRO A 63 -24.48 28.56 44.18
CA PRO A 63 -23.46 29.36 44.80
C PRO A 63 -24.14 30.65 45.28
N ALA A 64 -23.74 31.12 46.46
CA ALA A 64 -23.96 32.51 46.80
C ALA A 64 -23.44 33.34 45.63
N ILE A 65 -24.29 34.22 45.09
CA ILE A 65 -23.98 35.11 43.98
C ILE A 65 -22.75 35.93 44.38
N SER A 66 -21.58 35.49 43.97
CA SER A 66 -20.38 36.33 43.93
C SER A 66 -20.46 37.09 42.61
N GLU A 67 -20.88 38.34 42.70
CA GLU A 67 -20.81 39.30 41.61
C GLU A 67 -19.41 39.27 40.97
N GLY A 68 -19.32 38.92 39.69
CA GLY A 68 -18.18 39.34 38.87
C GLY A 68 -17.30 38.28 38.20
N PHE A 69 -17.74 37.04 37.96
CA PHE A 69 -17.07 36.18 36.98
C PHE A 69 -18.07 35.61 35.98
N GLU A 70 -17.95 36.00 34.71
CA GLU A 70 -18.64 35.34 33.61
C GLU A 70 -18.23 33.86 33.61
N HIS A 71 -19.18 32.96 33.88
CA HIS A 71 -18.99 31.52 33.78
C HIS A 71 -18.61 31.18 32.33
N THR A 72 -17.31 31.07 32.06
CA THR A 72 -16.79 30.62 30.79
C THR A 72 -17.07 29.12 30.66
N LEU A 73 -17.32 28.59 29.46
CA LEU A 73 -17.53 27.15 29.21
C LEU A 73 -16.48 26.24 29.86
N ILE A 74 -15.27 26.77 30.04
CA ILE A 74 -14.14 26.14 30.72
C ILE A 74 -14.45 25.90 32.21
N THR A 75 -15.03 26.87 32.91
CA THR A 75 -15.38 26.75 34.34
C THR A 75 -16.48 25.71 34.55
N LEU A 76 -17.48 25.68 33.66
CA LEU A 76 -18.61 24.74 33.73
C LEU A 76 -18.19 23.26 33.55
N ILE A 77 -17.08 23.00 32.84
CA ILE A 77 -16.54 21.64 32.61
C ILE A 77 -15.51 21.27 33.67
N ILE A 78 -14.65 22.21 34.08
CA ILE A 78 -13.56 21.93 35.02
C ILE A 78 -14.07 21.84 36.45
N GLU A 79 -15.03 22.67 36.85
CA GLU A 79 -15.52 22.74 38.22
C GLU A 79 -16.11 21.40 38.71
N PRO A 80 -16.96 20.68 37.94
CA PRO A 80 -17.41 19.33 38.33
C PRO A 80 -16.28 18.30 38.41
N ILE A 81 -15.27 18.41 37.54
CA ILE A 81 -14.12 17.49 37.50
C ILE A 81 -13.25 17.65 38.75
N VAL A 82 -13.10 18.86 39.28
CA VAL A 82 -12.25 19.12 40.46
C VAL A 82 -13.01 18.96 41.77
N THR A 83 -14.33 19.18 41.78
CA THR A 83 -15.14 19.17 43.02
C THR A 83 -15.73 17.81 43.38
N SER A 84 -15.97 16.92 42.42
CA SER A 84 -16.56 15.61 42.66
C SER A 84 -15.53 14.49 42.56
N GLU A 85 -15.34 13.73 43.63
CA GLU A 85 -14.49 12.54 43.65
C GLU A 85 -14.92 11.50 42.59
N PHE A 86 -16.21 11.42 42.27
CA PHE A 86 -16.72 10.55 41.21
C PHE A 86 -16.23 10.97 39.82
N TYR A 87 -16.33 12.25 39.47
CA TYR A 87 -15.84 12.77 38.18
C TYR A 87 -14.31 12.74 38.10
N GLN A 88 -13.60 12.91 39.22
CA GLN A 88 -12.15 12.72 39.28
C GLN A 88 -11.74 11.28 38.92
N ILE A 89 -12.44 10.26 39.44
CA ILE A 89 -12.18 8.85 39.11
C ILE A 89 -12.38 8.59 37.62
N ILE A 90 -13.49 9.08 37.04
CA ILE A 90 -13.78 8.91 35.61
C ILE A 90 -12.72 9.60 34.76
N PHE A 91 -12.37 10.85 35.07
CA PHE A 91 -11.43 11.62 34.27
C PHE A 91 -9.99 11.06 34.37
N ASN A 92 -9.55 10.65 35.55
CA ASN A 92 -8.24 10.01 35.73
C ASN A 92 -8.17 8.67 34.96
N THR A 93 -9.25 7.90 34.95
CA THR A 93 -9.36 6.66 34.16
C THR A 93 -9.29 6.93 32.67
N LEU A 94 -10.02 7.94 32.17
CA LEU A 94 -9.98 8.35 30.78
C LEU A 94 -8.57 8.81 30.37
N PHE A 95 -7.90 9.57 31.24
CA PHE A 95 -6.53 10.02 31.04
C PHE A 95 -5.54 8.85 31.01
N LEU A 96 -5.67 7.88 31.92
CA LEU A 96 -4.89 6.65 31.92
C LEU A 96 -5.07 5.86 30.64
N TYR A 97 -6.31 5.71 30.14
CA TYR A 97 -6.56 5.09 28.84
C TYR A 97 -5.93 5.87 27.68
N LEU A 98 -6.02 7.20 27.69
CA LEU A 98 -5.43 8.05 26.66
C LEU A 98 -3.90 7.86 26.61
N VAL A 99 -3.24 7.93 27.76
CA VAL A 99 -1.79 7.70 27.88
C VAL A 99 -1.42 6.28 27.47
N TRP A 100 -2.21 5.28 27.88
CA TRP A 100 -1.97 3.87 27.55
C TRP A 100 -2.09 3.61 26.04
N ILE A 101 -3.10 4.18 25.40
CA ILE A 101 -3.29 4.09 23.95
C ILE A 101 -2.16 4.82 23.22
N LEU A 102 -1.81 6.03 23.64
CA LEU A 102 -0.70 6.79 23.04
C LEU A 102 0.63 6.05 23.15
N LEU A 103 0.92 5.43 24.29
CA LEU A 103 2.12 4.63 24.50
C LEU A 103 2.20 3.47 23.49
N PHE A 104 1.08 2.77 23.26
CA PHE A 104 1.02 1.67 22.30
C PHE A 104 0.91 2.10 20.83
N LEU A 105 0.50 3.33 20.56
CA LEU A 105 0.54 3.91 19.21
C LEU A 105 1.97 4.32 18.84
N LEU A 106 2.71 4.88 19.80
CA LEU A 106 4.06 5.41 19.61
C LEU A 106 5.15 4.33 19.73
N ALA A 107 4.94 3.30 20.54
CA ALA A 107 5.91 2.23 20.74
C ALA A 107 6.28 1.52 19.41
N PRO A 108 5.33 1.08 18.56
CA PRO A 108 5.66 0.49 17.27
C PRO A 108 6.54 1.43 16.44
N ILE A 109 6.17 2.71 16.34
CA ILE A 109 6.91 3.74 15.56
C ILE A 109 8.35 3.90 16.06
N ALA A 110 8.56 3.88 17.38
CA ALA A 110 9.90 3.97 17.98
C ALA A 110 10.74 2.70 17.72
N PHE A 111 10.13 1.52 17.84
CA PHE A 111 10.79 0.25 17.53
C PHE A 111 11.07 0.07 16.02
N TYR A 112 10.22 0.61 15.13
CA TYR A 112 10.44 0.61 13.68
C TYR A 112 11.67 1.41 13.24
N ARG A 113 12.11 2.41 14.01
CA ARG A 113 13.28 3.25 13.68
C ARG A 113 14.60 2.74 14.26
N LEU A 114 14.58 1.84 15.23
CA LEU A 114 15.77 1.36 15.93
C LEU A 114 16.46 0.26 15.12
N LYS A 115 17.38 0.62 14.22
CA LYS A 115 18.21 -0.36 13.48
C LYS A 115 19.18 -1.13 14.38
N HIS A 116 19.59 -0.53 15.50
CA HIS A 116 20.48 -1.12 16.49
C HIS A 116 19.96 -0.74 17.87
N PHE A 117 19.67 -1.73 18.72
CA PHE A 117 19.35 -1.48 20.12
C PHE A 117 20.45 -2.09 20.98
N LYS A 118 21.22 -1.23 21.66
CA LYS A 118 22.25 -1.64 22.62
C LYS A 118 21.82 -1.23 24.02
N PHE A 119 21.44 -2.20 24.82
CA PHE A 119 21.13 -2.01 26.22
C PHE A 119 22.09 -2.86 27.05
N PHE A 120 23.04 -2.20 27.72
CA PHE A 120 24.17 -2.83 28.41
C PHE A 120 24.99 -3.74 27.49
N ASN A 121 25.12 -5.03 27.82
CA ASN A 121 25.88 -6.04 27.06
C ASN A 121 25.02 -6.79 26.03
N ILE A 122 23.76 -6.39 25.84
CA ILE A 122 22.86 -6.99 24.86
C ILE A 122 22.84 -6.08 23.64
N GLU A 123 23.46 -6.55 22.56
CA GLU A 123 23.42 -5.92 21.24
C GLU A 123 22.40 -6.69 20.40
N ILE A 124 21.30 -6.01 20.08
CA ILE A 124 20.21 -6.58 19.28
C ILE A 124 20.30 -5.97 17.89
N GLU A 125 20.69 -6.79 16.93
CA GLU A 125 20.57 -6.51 15.50
C GLU A 125 19.20 -7.04 15.05
N ILE A 126 18.32 -6.15 14.58
CA ILE A 126 17.01 -6.56 14.05
C ILE A 126 17.28 -7.35 12.76
N GLU A 127 16.88 -8.61 12.76
CA GLU A 127 17.25 -9.64 11.78
C GLU A 127 16.79 -9.25 10.36
N LYS A 128 17.67 -9.43 9.36
CA LYS A 128 17.50 -9.08 7.93
C LYS A 128 16.23 -9.62 7.27
N GLN A 129 15.52 -10.56 7.90
CA GLN A 129 14.34 -11.23 7.35
C GLN A 129 13.10 -10.32 7.32
N ASP A 130 12.89 -9.49 8.35
CA ASP A 130 11.76 -8.55 8.37
C ASP A 130 11.99 -7.36 7.42
N ALA A 131 13.25 -6.94 7.27
CA ALA A 131 13.64 -5.94 6.28
C ALA A 131 13.37 -6.42 4.85
N ALA A 132 13.70 -7.68 4.54
CA ALA A 132 13.43 -8.27 3.22
C ALA A 132 11.93 -8.42 2.94
N VAL A 133 11.13 -8.83 3.93
CA VAL A 133 9.66 -8.90 3.77
C VAL A 133 9.06 -7.51 3.57
N PHE A 134 9.53 -6.52 4.31
CA PHE A 134 9.11 -5.13 4.14
C PHE A 134 9.50 -4.56 2.78
N GLU A 135 10.72 -4.83 2.32
CA GLU A 135 11.20 -4.41 1.00
C GLU A 135 10.34 -5.01 -0.11
N VAL A 136 10.02 -6.30 -0.05
CA VAL A 136 9.11 -6.96 -1.00
C VAL A 136 7.72 -6.31 -0.97
N PHE A 137 7.18 -6.01 0.22
CA PHE A 137 5.88 -5.34 0.34
C PHE A 137 5.92 -3.91 -0.21
N SER A 138 6.98 -3.16 0.08
CA SER A 138 7.17 -1.78 -0.40
C SER A 138 7.28 -1.75 -1.93
N VAL A 139 8.10 -2.63 -2.51
CA VAL A 139 8.25 -2.77 -3.97
C VAL A 139 6.91 -3.14 -4.62
N SER A 140 6.21 -4.14 -4.08
CA SER A 140 4.90 -4.56 -4.59
C SER A 140 3.86 -3.43 -4.51
N SER A 141 3.83 -2.70 -3.38
CA SER A 141 2.94 -1.54 -3.21
C SER A 141 3.23 -0.44 -4.21
N SER A 142 4.51 -0.15 -4.46
CA SER A 142 4.93 0.82 -5.48
C SER A 142 4.51 0.39 -6.89
N LYS A 143 4.70 -0.88 -7.27
CA LYS A 143 4.21 -1.43 -8.55
C LYS A 143 2.69 -1.29 -8.68
N MET A 144 1.93 -1.55 -7.61
CA MET A 144 0.47 -1.37 -7.60
C MET A 144 0.05 0.09 -7.74
N LYS A 145 0.76 1.03 -7.09
CA LYS A 145 0.51 2.47 -7.27
C LYS A 145 0.76 2.91 -8.70
N PHE A 146 1.83 2.41 -9.32
CA PHE A 146 2.12 2.71 -10.72
C PHE A 146 1.03 2.14 -11.65
N ALA A 147 0.59 0.91 -11.43
CA ALA A 147 -0.55 0.34 -12.16
C ALA A 147 -1.83 1.18 -11.99
N ALA A 148 -2.09 1.71 -10.79
CA ALA A 148 -3.23 2.60 -10.55
C ALA A 148 -3.09 3.93 -11.30
N TYR A 149 -1.89 4.50 -11.37
CA TYR A 149 -1.58 5.69 -12.18
C TYR A 149 -1.82 5.42 -13.67
N LEU A 150 -1.38 4.28 -14.21
CA LEU A 150 -1.63 3.92 -15.61
C LEU A 150 -3.14 3.82 -15.95
N THR A 151 -4.00 3.61 -14.95
CA THR A 151 -5.46 3.59 -15.14
C THR A 151 -6.16 4.91 -14.75
N SER A 152 -5.39 5.95 -14.43
CA SER A 152 -5.92 7.23 -13.99
C SER A 152 -6.30 8.15 -15.15
N GLU A 153 -7.16 9.12 -14.87
CA GLU A 153 -7.52 10.17 -15.83
C GLU A 153 -6.31 11.01 -16.25
N GLU A 154 -5.34 11.22 -15.34
CA GLU A 154 -4.10 11.94 -15.62
C GLU A 154 -3.30 11.25 -16.73
N PHE A 155 -3.06 9.95 -16.58
CA PHE A 155 -2.37 9.17 -17.61
C PHE A 155 -3.17 9.08 -18.92
N GLN A 156 -4.50 9.01 -18.84
CA GLN A 156 -5.35 9.03 -20.04
C GLN A 156 -5.14 10.30 -20.87
N LEU A 157 -5.02 11.47 -20.22
CA LEU A 157 -4.77 12.73 -20.92
C LEU A 157 -3.38 12.72 -21.59
N GLU A 158 -2.35 12.32 -20.83
CA GLU A 158 -0.97 12.21 -21.30
C GLU A 158 -0.86 11.31 -22.54
N ILE A 159 -1.42 10.10 -22.48
CA ILE A 159 -1.32 9.15 -23.59
C ILE A 159 -2.18 9.52 -24.79
N SER A 160 -3.26 10.29 -24.59
CA SER A 160 -4.10 10.78 -25.68
C SER A 160 -3.35 11.73 -26.60
N GLU A 161 -2.44 12.54 -26.05
CA GLU A 161 -1.57 13.42 -26.84
C GLU A 161 -0.61 12.61 -27.73
N GLU A 162 0.00 11.55 -27.16
CA GLU A 162 0.89 10.64 -27.90
C GLU A 162 0.18 9.86 -29.01
N ILE A 163 -1.06 9.42 -28.75
CA ILE A 163 -1.91 8.78 -29.76
C ILE A 163 -2.23 9.77 -30.90
N ALA A 164 -2.58 11.01 -30.55
CA ALA A 164 -2.93 12.03 -31.54
C ALA A 164 -1.77 12.36 -32.50
N ASN A 165 -0.54 12.34 -31.98
CA ASN A 165 0.68 12.66 -32.74
C ASN A 165 1.13 11.54 -33.68
N SER A 166 0.98 10.28 -33.28
CA SER A 166 1.55 9.13 -34.01
C SER A 166 0.58 8.41 -34.94
N LYS A 167 -0.72 8.41 -34.61
CA LYS A 167 -1.78 7.64 -35.29
C LYS A 167 -1.51 6.14 -35.39
N ASP A 168 -0.60 5.60 -34.59
CA ASP A 168 -0.32 4.16 -34.48
C ASP A 168 -0.36 3.71 -33.02
N PHE A 169 -0.67 2.43 -32.78
CA PHE A 169 -0.64 1.87 -31.42
C PHE A 169 0.78 1.79 -30.84
N LYS A 170 1.78 1.70 -31.71
CA LYS A 170 3.15 1.37 -31.30
C LYS A 170 3.83 2.54 -30.57
N ALA A 171 3.64 3.78 -31.00
CA ALA A 171 4.23 4.93 -30.33
C ALA A 171 3.75 5.10 -28.87
N PRO A 172 2.45 5.11 -28.53
CA PRO A 172 2.02 5.22 -27.13
C PRO A 172 2.47 4.00 -26.30
N LEU A 173 2.57 2.82 -26.90
CA LEU A 173 3.16 1.64 -26.25
C LEU A 173 4.64 1.87 -25.88
N ILE A 174 5.45 2.40 -26.81
CA ILE A 174 6.86 2.73 -26.57
C ILE A 174 6.98 3.77 -25.46
N TYR A 175 6.22 4.87 -25.56
CA TYR A 175 6.19 5.92 -24.55
C TYR A 175 5.93 5.36 -23.15
N THR A 176 4.89 4.55 -23.02
CA THR A 176 4.51 3.99 -21.71
C THR A 176 5.54 2.98 -21.19
N LEU A 177 6.18 2.21 -22.08
CA LEU A 177 7.25 1.28 -21.70
C LEU A 177 8.52 2.02 -21.25
N ASP A 178 8.85 3.14 -21.88
CA ASP A 178 9.96 4.01 -21.46
C ASP A 178 9.68 4.60 -20.07
N SER A 179 8.47 5.14 -19.85
CA SER A 179 8.03 5.61 -18.53
C SER A 179 8.03 4.49 -17.48
N THR A 180 7.71 3.25 -17.89
CA THR A 180 7.77 2.09 -17.00
C THR A 180 9.22 1.76 -16.62
N ILE A 181 10.16 1.78 -17.56
CA ILE A 181 11.59 1.58 -17.25
C ILE A 181 12.07 2.66 -16.28
N GLU A 182 11.74 3.92 -16.56
CA GLU A 182 12.13 5.05 -15.72
C GLU A 182 11.58 4.91 -14.29
N PHE A 183 10.30 4.53 -14.15
CA PHE A 183 9.69 4.27 -12.85
C PHE A 183 10.42 3.16 -12.09
N TYR A 184 10.71 2.02 -12.73
CA TYR A 184 11.38 0.90 -12.08
C TYR A 184 12.81 1.26 -11.66
N SER A 185 13.55 1.97 -12.50
CA SER A 185 14.92 2.39 -12.19
C SER A 185 14.93 3.39 -11.04
N ASN A 186 14.14 4.47 -11.15
CA ASN A 186 14.15 5.58 -10.19
C ASN A 186 13.49 5.25 -8.84
N GLN A 187 12.39 4.48 -8.83
CA GLN A 187 11.60 4.24 -7.63
C GLN A 187 11.89 2.88 -6.97
N LEU A 188 12.34 1.89 -7.74
CA LEU A 188 12.56 0.53 -7.26
C LEU A 188 14.04 0.11 -7.30
N GLY A 189 14.90 0.85 -7.99
CA GLY A 189 16.29 0.43 -8.22
C GLY A 189 16.39 -0.84 -9.06
N LEU A 190 15.41 -1.06 -9.95
CA LEU A 190 15.31 -2.24 -10.79
C LEU A 190 15.47 -1.87 -12.26
N ASP A 191 16.46 -2.45 -12.92
CA ASP A 191 16.74 -2.14 -14.33
C ASP A 191 16.38 -3.31 -15.25
N PHE A 192 15.75 -3.00 -16.38
CA PHE A 192 15.49 -3.94 -17.46
C PHE A 192 15.39 -3.21 -18.79
N THR A 193 15.44 -3.95 -19.89
CA THR A 193 15.24 -3.44 -21.25
C THR A 193 14.03 -4.11 -21.87
N TYR A 194 13.41 -3.48 -22.86
CA TYR A 194 12.35 -4.11 -23.65
C TYR A 194 12.69 -4.13 -25.14
N GLU A 195 12.09 -5.09 -25.86
CA GLU A 195 12.06 -5.14 -27.31
C GLU A 195 10.65 -5.50 -27.78
N ILE A 196 10.14 -4.78 -28.78
CA ILE A 196 8.82 -5.01 -29.39
C ILE A 196 9.02 -5.60 -30.78
N TYR A 197 8.50 -6.81 -30.99
CA TYR A 197 8.58 -7.53 -32.25
C TYR A 197 7.21 -7.66 -32.89
N ASN A 198 7.14 -7.60 -34.22
CA ASN A 198 6.01 -8.22 -34.91
C ASN A 198 6.15 -9.75 -34.82
N LEU A 199 5.03 -10.49 -34.83
CA LEU A 199 5.05 -11.95 -34.66
C LEU A 199 6.03 -12.67 -35.61
N ASN A 200 6.10 -12.24 -36.86
CA ASN A 200 7.02 -12.81 -37.85
C ASN A 200 8.50 -12.49 -37.56
N GLN A 201 8.78 -11.30 -37.04
CA GLN A 201 10.12 -10.90 -36.62
C GLN A 201 10.55 -11.70 -35.40
N PHE A 202 9.67 -11.86 -34.40
CA PHE A 202 9.94 -12.66 -33.22
C PHE A 202 10.29 -14.11 -33.55
N LYS A 203 9.52 -14.76 -34.45
CA LYS A 203 9.79 -16.15 -34.88
C LYS A 203 11.18 -16.31 -35.49
N LYS A 204 11.61 -15.32 -36.28
CA LYS A 204 12.93 -15.27 -36.96
C LYS A 204 14.07 -14.80 -36.05
N ALA A 205 13.77 -14.12 -34.93
CA ALA A 205 14.78 -13.60 -34.03
C ALA A 205 15.63 -14.72 -33.40
N LYS A 206 16.91 -14.42 -33.17
CA LYS A 206 17.86 -15.32 -32.51
C LYS A 206 17.71 -15.22 -30.99
N LEU A 207 16.55 -15.63 -30.49
CA LEU A 207 16.22 -15.65 -29.06
C LEU A 207 16.41 -17.05 -28.45
N PRO A 208 16.74 -17.15 -27.16
CA PRO A 208 16.79 -18.42 -26.42
C PRO A 208 15.52 -19.26 -26.59
N LYS A 209 15.68 -20.59 -26.60
CA LYS A 209 14.56 -21.54 -26.77
C LYS A 209 13.49 -21.38 -25.68
N SER A 210 13.90 -21.07 -24.46
CA SER A 210 13.01 -20.80 -23.32
C SER A 210 12.01 -19.69 -23.62
N ILE A 211 12.47 -18.59 -24.22
CA ILE A 211 11.58 -17.48 -24.63
C ILE A 211 10.66 -17.92 -25.76
N LYS A 212 11.18 -18.65 -26.75
CA LYS A 212 10.35 -19.13 -27.86
C LYS A 212 9.24 -20.05 -27.38
N SER A 213 9.48 -20.89 -26.38
CA SER A 213 8.43 -21.75 -25.79
C SER A 213 7.36 -20.99 -25.01
N MET A 214 7.65 -19.78 -24.52
CA MET A 214 6.66 -18.93 -23.84
C MET A 214 5.62 -18.36 -24.80
N LEU A 215 5.98 -18.17 -26.08
CA LEU A 215 5.09 -17.55 -27.07
C LEU A 215 3.78 -18.30 -27.22
N ASP A 216 3.84 -19.62 -27.43
CA ASP A 216 2.64 -20.44 -27.66
C ASP A 216 1.69 -20.39 -26.46
N LYS A 217 2.26 -20.40 -25.25
CA LYS A 217 1.49 -20.24 -24.02
C LYS A 217 0.82 -18.88 -23.94
N SER A 218 1.56 -17.80 -24.21
CA SER A 218 1.00 -16.44 -24.17
C SER A 218 -0.09 -16.23 -25.23
N ILE A 219 0.06 -16.82 -26.43
CA ILE A 219 -0.99 -16.81 -27.47
C ILE A 219 -2.25 -17.55 -26.99
N GLN A 220 -2.09 -18.72 -26.37
CA GLN A 220 -3.23 -19.54 -25.94
C GLN A 220 -3.98 -18.94 -24.75
N THR A 221 -3.27 -18.37 -23.78
CA THR A 221 -3.89 -17.84 -22.55
C THR A 221 -4.23 -16.37 -22.64
N GLY A 222 -3.63 -15.62 -23.58
CA GLY A 222 -3.69 -14.16 -23.60
C GLY A 222 -2.93 -13.50 -22.42
N ASP A 223 -2.17 -14.29 -21.65
CA ASP A 223 -1.48 -13.80 -20.46
C ASP A 223 0.03 -13.68 -20.69
N PRO A 224 0.70 -12.74 -20.02
CA PRO A 224 2.15 -12.68 -19.99
C PRO A 224 2.79 -13.90 -19.33
N CYS A 225 3.95 -14.27 -19.85
CA CYS A 225 4.76 -15.38 -19.38
C CYS A 225 6.08 -14.86 -18.79
N ILE A 226 6.57 -15.50 -17.73
CA ILE A 226 7.84 -15.18 -17.09
C ILE A 226 8.74 -16.40 -17.14
N THR A 227 10.02 -16.17 -17.38
CA THR A 227 11.10 -17.13 -17.13
C THR A 227 12.22 -16.38 -16.42
N ASN A 228 12.37 -16.61 -15.12
CA ASN A 228 13.54 -16.13 -14.37
C ASN A 228 14.65 -17.17 -14.40
N LYS A 229 15.89 -16.71 -14.26
CA LYS A 229 17.08 -17.55 -14.10
C LYS A 229 16.99 -18.33 -12.79
N SER A 230 17.44 -19.57 -12.81
CA SER A 230 17.60 -20.41 -11.63
C SER A 230 18.98 -20.20 -10.98
N ASN A 231 19.13 -20.61 -9.73
CA ASN A 231 20.42 -20.55 -9.02
C ASN A 231 21.53 -21.36 -9.70
N SER A 232 21.19 -22.31 -10.57
CA SER A 232 22.13 -23.13 -11.34
C SER A 232 22.45 -22.57 -12.72
N ASP A 233 21.76 -21.51 -13.15
CA ASP A 233 22.00 -20.91 -14.46
C ASP A 233 23.25 -20.03 -14.47
N SER A 234 23.82 -19.85 -15.66
CA SER A 234 24.96 -18.95 -15.86
C SER A 234 24.58 -17.50 -15.51
N GLU A 235 25.54 -16.73 -14.98
CA GLU A 235 25.38 -15.29 -14.75
C GLU A 235 25.00 -14.51 -16.02
N TYR A 236 25.34 -15.04 -17.21
CA TYR A 236 24.98 -14.46 -18.50
C TYR A 236 23.56 -14.78 -18.96
N TYR A 237 22.81 -15.58 -18.19
CA TYR A 237 21.41 -15.85 -18.48
C TYR A 237 20.53 -14.72 -17.92
N LYS A 238 19.61 -14.23 -18.75
CA LYS A 238 18.69 -13.15 -18.39
C LYS A 238 17.37 -13.71 -17.85
N ASN A 239 16.74 -12.96 -16.97
CA ASN A 239 15.32 -13.03 -16.66
C ASN A 239 14.53 -12.46 -17.83
N PHE A 240 13.37 -13.05 -18.12
CA PHE A 240 12.50 -12.64 -19.22
C PHE A 240 11.04 -12.56 -18.80
N LEU A 241 10.35 -11.53 -19.29
CA LEU A 241 8.90 -11.43 -19.30
C LEU A 241 8.44 -11.21 -20.75
N LEU A 242 7.48 -12.01 -21.21
CA LEU A 242 6.98 -11.98 -22.58
C LEU A 242 5.48 -11.79 -22.58
N HIS A 243 4.98 -10.89 -23.43
CA HIS A 243 3.55 -10.73 -23.68
C HIS A 243 3.26 -10.72 -25.19
N TYR A 244 2.40 -11.63 -25.63
CA TYR A 244 1.78 -11.57 -26.95
C TYR A 244 0.55 -10.67 -26.89
N TYR A 245 0.44 -9.73 -27.82
CA TYR A 245 -0.71 -8.84 -27.93
C TYR A 245 -1.16 -8.72 -29.39
N GLU A 246 -2.46 -8.84 -29.64
CA GLU A 246 -3.06 -8.71 -30.96
C GLU A 246 -4.12 -7.61 -30.94
N ASN A 247 -4.02 -6.70 -31.90
CA ASN A 247 -4.92 -5.57 -32.04
C ASN A 247 -5.18 -5.25 -33.53
N LEU A 248 -5.87 -4.14 -33.82
CA LEU A 248 -6.17 -3.73 -35.21
C LEU A 248 -4.93 -3.50 -36.08
N ASP A 249 -3.82 -3.03 -35.48
CA ASP A 249 -2.58 -2.73 -36.19
C ASP A 249 -1.73 -3.99 -36.44
N GLY A 250 -2.01 -5.09 -35.72
CA GLY A 250 -1.43 -6.39 -35.98
C GLY A 250 -1.11 -7.21 -34.72
N LYS A 251 -0.10 -8.09 -34.86
CA LYS A 251 0.31 -9.05 -33.83
C LYS A 251 1.71 -8.73 -33.34
N PHE A 252 1.80 -8.35 -32.07
CA PHE A 252 3.01 -7.89 -31.42
C PHE A 252 3.45 -8.86 -30.31
N VAL A 253 4.76 -8.91 -30.07
CA VAL A 253 5.37 -9.62 -28.97
C VAL A 253 6.32 -8.67 -28.26
N THR A 254 5.97 -8.30 -27.04
CA THR A 254 6.77 -7.44 -26.18
C THR A 254 7.59 -8.31 -25.23
N VAL A 255 8.91 -8.14 -25.25
CA VAL A 255 9.86 -8.92 -24.45
C VAL A 255 10.63 -7.98 -23.54
N LEU A 256 10.47 -8.15 -22.23
CA LEU A 256 11.28 -7.49 -21.21
C LEU A 256 12.41 -8.45 -20.80
N SER A 257 13.60 -7.91 -20.60
CA SER A 257 14.78 -8.70 -20.22
C SER A 257 15.68 -7.98 -19.23
N SER A 258 16.22 -8.71 -18.25
CA SER A 258 17.21 -8.19 -17.30
C SER A 258 18.20 -9.26 -16.87
N TYR A 259 19.44 -8.88 -16.58
CA TYR A 259 20.42 -9.78 -15.95
C TYR A 259 20.23 -9.89 -14.43
N GLN A 260 19.61 -8.88 -13.81
CA GLN A 260 19.53 -8.74 -12.37
C GLN A 260 18.08 -8.82 -11.86
N THR A 261 17.18 -8.04 -12.45
CA THR A 261 15.78 -7.95 -12.03
C THR A 261 15.03 -9.24 -12.35
N GLU A 262 14.51 -9.89 -11.32
CA GLU A 262 13.54 -10.98 -11.46
C GLU A 262 12.15 -10.41 -11.68
N PHE A 263 11.40 -10.99 -12.61
CA PHE A 263 10.03 -10.60 -12.86
C PHE A 263 9.07 -11.41 -11.99
N ASP A 264 8.02 -10.78 -11.48
CA ASP A 264 7.02 -11.39 -10.62
C ASP A 264 5.60 -11.28 -11.21
N THR A 265 4.60 -11.76 -10.45
CA THR A 265 3.20 -11.71 -10.87
C THR A 265 2.67 -10.27 -11.03
N PHE A 266 3.18 -9.30 -10.28
CA PHE A 266 2.79 -7.90 -10.45
C PHE A 266 3.29 -7.36 -11.79
N ASP A 267 4.51 -7.72 -12.20
CA ASP A 267 5.06 -7.33 -13.50
C ASP A 267 4.22 -7.91 -14.65
N LYS A 268 3.74 -9.15 -14.52
CA LYS A 268 2.77 -9.73 -15.48
C LYS A 268 1.49 -8.93 -15.54
N SER A 269 0.90 -8.62 -14.39
CA SER A 269 -0.34 -7.85 -14.36
C SER A 269 -0.13 -6.48 -14.99
N LEU A 270 1.00 -5.83 -14.68
CA LEU A 270 1.32 -4.49 -15.16
C LEU A 270 1.48 -4.43 -16.68
N ILE A 271 2.27 -5.34 -17.28
CA ILE A 271 2.44 -5.34 -18.74
C ILE A 271 1.13 -5.62 -19.48
N LYS A 272 0.23 -6.42 -18.89
CA LYS A 272 -1.08 -6.72 -19.45
C LYS A 272 -2.01 -5.51 -19.35
N ILE A 273 -2.05 -4.84 -18.19
CA ILE A 273 -2.80 -3.60 -17.99
C ILE A 273 -2.34 -2.57 -19.00
N LEU A 274 -1.02 -2.36 -19.11
CA LEU A 274 -0.40 -1.40 -20.02
C LEU A 274 -0.89 -1.58 -21.46
N HIS A 275 -0.78 -2.79 -22.03
CA HIS A 275 -1.22 -3.01 -23.42
C HIS A 275 -2.73 -2.79 -23.60
N ASN A 276 -3.56 -3.27 -22.67
CA ASN A 276 -5.01 -3.13 -22.78
C ASN A 276 -5.46 -1.67 -22.66
N VAL A 277 -4.96 -0.96 -21.66
CA VAL A 277 -5.32 0.44 -21.41
C VAL A 277 -4.94 1.32 -22.60
N ILE A 278 -3.71 1.17 -23.11
CA ILE A 278 -3.26 1.92 -24.29
C ILE A 278 -4.13 1.59 -25.49
N TYR A 279 -4.49 0.32 -25.68
CA TYR A 279 -5.31 -0.08 -26.81
C TYR A 279 -6.74 0.45 -26.70
N ASP A 280 -7.34 0.44 -25.50
CA ASP A 280 -8.65 1.01 -25.25
C ASP A 280 -8.68 2.50 -25.58
N TYR A 281 -7.65 3.25 -25.18
CA TYR A 281 -7.54 4.68 -25.52
C TYR A 281 -7.26 4.91 -27.01
N TYR A 282 -6.45 4.07 -27.63
CA TYR A 282 -6.21 4.10 -29.08
C TYR A 282 -7.52 3.88 -29.87
N LEU A 283 -8.35 2.93 -29.45
CA LEU A 283 -9.67 2.68 -30.04
C LEU A 283 -10.61 3.87 -29.84
N GLN A 284 -10.68 4.42 -28.63
CA GLN A 284 -11.52 5.58 -28.33
C GLN A 284 -11.13 6.77 -29.21
N TYR A 285 -9.83 7.06 -29.33
CA TYR A 285 -9.33 8.14 -30.16
C TYR A 285 -9.70 7.93 -31.64
N ASN A 286 -9.43 6.74 -32.20
CA ASN A 286 -9.75 6.44 -33.60
C ASN A 286 -11.25 6.57 -33.88
N TYR A 287 -12.09 6.10 -32.96
CA TYR A 287 -13.54 6.26 -33.08
C TYR A 287 -13.97 7.73 -33.12
N ILE A 288 -13.47 8.55 -32.18
CA ILE A 288 -13.79 9.98 -32.13
C ILE A 288 -13.29 10.69 -33.40
N TYR A 289 -12.09 10.36 -33.85
CA TYR A 289 -11.49 10.93 -35.04
C TYR A 289 -12.32 10.62 -36.31
N ASP A 290 -12.73 9.35 -36.49
CA ASP A 290 -13.53 8.89 -37.62
C ASP A 290 -14.94 9.53 -37.65
N VAL A 291 -15.59 9.64 -36.48
CA VAL A 291 -16.89 10.33 -36.35
C VAL A 291 -16.76 11.81 -36.71
N THR A 292 -15.71 12.47 -36.22
CA THR A 292 -15.45 13.89 -36.48
C THR A 292 -15.24 14.16 -37.97
N LEU A 293 -14.42 13.34 -38.64
CA LEU A 293 -14.22 13.42 -40.09
C LEU A 293 -15.53 13.24 -40.87
N THR A 294 -16.38 12.31 -40.44
CA THR A 294 -17.67 12.05 -41.07
C THR A 294 -18.62 13.24 -40.93
N MET A 295 -18.64 13.91 -39.77
CA MET A 295 -19.44 15.12 -39.54
C MET A 295 -18.98 16.29 -40.43
N VAL A 296 -17.66 16.56 -40.48
CA VAL A 296 -17.10 17.63 -41.32
C VAL A 296 -17.45 17.41 -42.80
N LYS A 297 -17.30 16.18 -43.29
CA LYS A 297 -17.63 15.84 -44.68
C LYS A 297 -19.11 16.04 -45.01
N ASN A 298 -20.01 15.75 -44.06
CA ASN A 298 -21.45 15.94 -44.25
C ASN A 298 -21.85 17.43 -44.24
N GLU A 299 -21.17 18.25 -43.45
CA GLU A 299 -21.34 19.71 -43.47
C GLU A 299 -20.88 20.31 -44.80
N GLU A 300 -19.71 19.93 -45.32
CA GLU A 300 -19.21 20.40 -46.62
C GLU A 300 -20.12 20.03 -47.80
N ILE A 301 -20.80 18.87 -47.75
CA ILE A 301 -21.79 18.46 -48.75
C ILE A 301 -23.09 19.29 -48.63
N SER A 302 -23.45 19.71 -47.42
CA SER A 302 -24.63 20.55 -47.18
C SER A 302 -24.45 21.99 -47.64
N TYR A 303 -23.21 22.52 -47.64
CA TYR A 303 -22.92 23.88 -48.14
C TYR A 303 -22.75 23.97 -49.66
N ASN A 304 -22.54 22.84 -50.34
CA ASN A 304 -22.36 22.78 -51.81
C ASN A 304 -23.63 22.36 -52.58
N LYS A 305 -24.81 22.36 -51.93
CA LYS A 305 -26.13 22.17 -52.55
C LYS A 305 -26.97 23.42 -52.40
#